data_AF-A0A2V6Z0Q6-F1
#
_entry.id   AF-A0A2V6Z0Q6-F1
#
_cell.length_a   1.000
_cell.length_b   1.000
_cell.length_c   1.000
_cell.angle_alpha   90.00
_cell.angle_beta   90.00
_cell.angle_gamma   90.00
#
_symmetry.space_group_name_H-M   'P 1'
#
loop_
_entity.id
_entity.type
_entity.pdbx_description
1 polymer ?
#
loop_
_entity_poly.entity_id
_entity_poly.type
_entity_poly.pdbx_seq_one_letter_code
_entity_poly.pdbx_strand_id
1 'polypeptide(L)'
;MSRLPRLPAEILAIDWGSTPAKRQMCRAVLRDGRFVLSPPRPVEDVAGLELRAGTLAAFDCPIGVSRDYAATAELSSFRAALQVFGTGRFGRFYELADCAADIATERPFYPARGV
;
A
#
# COMPACT_ATOMS: atom_id res chain seq x y z
N MET A 1 -11.92 -20.52 5.14
CA MET A 1 -12.44 -19.26 4.58
C MET A 1 -13.49 -18.70 5.54
N SER A 2 -13.18 -17.63 6.26
CA SER A 2 -14.15 -17.00 7.17
C SER A 2 -15.24 -16.36 6.34
N ARG A 3 -16.49 -16.85 6.43
CA ARG A 3 -17.64 -16.18 5.84
C ARG A 3 -17.99 -15.02 6.75
N LEU A 4 -17.96 -13.79 6.24
CA LEU A 4 -18.54 -12.67 6.94
C LEU A 4 -20.01 -13.02 7.27
N PRO A 5 -20.47 -12.84 8.51
CA PRO A 5 -21.82 -13.24 8.93
C PRO A 5 -22.94 -12.51 8.15
N ARG A 6 -22.59 -11.42 7.47
CA ARG A 6 -23.42 -10.71 6.49
C ARG A 6 -22.51 -10.16 5.39
N LEU A 7 -22.94 -10.22 4.13
CA LEU A 7 -22.21 -9.60 3.02
C LEU A 7 -22.14 -8.08 3.22
N PRO A 8 -21.00 -7.44 2.91
CA PRO A 8 -20.91 -5.99 2.96
C PRO A 8 -21.84 -5.37 1.91
N ALA A 9 -22.48 -4.24 2.26
CA ALA A 9 -23.32 -3.50 1.32
C ALA A 9 -22.48 -2.84 0.20
N GLU A 10 -21.20 -2.58 0.50
CA GLU A 10 -20.26 -1.90 -0.37
C GLU A 10 -18.85 -2.50 -0.19
N ILE A 11 -18.13 -2.65 -1.29
CA ILE A 11 -16.72 -2.99 -1.32
C ILE A 11 -15.99 -1.87 -2.05
N LEU A 12 -14.90 -1.38 -1.46
CA LEU A 12 -13.97 -0.46 -2.10
C LEU A 12 -12.63 -1.16 -2.25
N ALA A 13 -12.11 -1.22 -3.48
CA ALA A 13 -10.75 -1.67 -3.76
C ALA A 13 -9.93 -0.45 -4.17
N ILE A 14 -8.93 -0.12 -3.36
CA ILE A 14 -8.13 1.09 -3.50
C ILE A 14 -6.71 0.68 -3.87
N ASP A 15 -6.32 1.02 -5.09
CA ASP A 15 -4.93 0.93 -5.57
C ASP A 15 -4.21 2.24 -5.22
N TRP A 16 -3.20 2.16 -4.36
CA TRP A 16 -2.59 3.33 -3.75
C TRP A 16 -1.15 3.56 -4.21
N GLY A 17 -0.99 4.46 -5.18
CA GLY A 17 0.33 4.94 -5.61
C GLY A 17 0.82 6.20 -4.89
N SER A 18 2.13 6.43 -5.01
CA SER A 18 2.81 7.60 -4.44
C SER A 18 2.35 8.94 -5.03
N THR A 19 1.98 8.96 -6.32
CA THR A 19 1.49 10.16 -7.01
C THR A 19 -0.04 10.16 -7.15
N PRO A 20 -0.73 11.32 -7.15
CA PRO A 20 -2.19 11.40 -7.30
C PRO A 20 -2.75 10.59 -8.48
N ALA A 21 -2.10 10.65 -9.65
CA ALA A 21 -2.52 9.91 -10.84
C ALA A 21 -2.54 8.37 -10.67
N LYS A 22 -1.76 7.86 -9.70
CA LYS A 22 -1.65 6.44 -9.37
C LYS A 22 -2.55 6.03 -8.19
N ARG A 23 -3.47 6.88 -7.75
CA ARG A 23 -4.43 6.56 -6.70
C ARG A 23 -5.78 6.32 -7.34
N GLN A 24 -6.22 5.08 -7.35
CA GLN A 24 -7.43 4.66 -8.03
C GLN A 24 -8.33 3.89 -7.06
N MET A 25 -9.63 4.06 -7.20
CA MET A 25 -10.63 3.35 -6.41
C MET A 25 -11.64 2.69 -7.34
N CYS A 26 -11.84 1.41 -7.16
CA CYS A 26 -12.95 0.66 -7.73
C CYS A 26 -14.00 0.42 -6.65
N ARG A 27 -15.28 0.53 -7.01
CA ARG A 27 -16.40 0.40 -6.09
C ARG A 27 -17.34 -0.68 -6.55
N ALA A 28 -17.77 -1.54 -5.64
CA ALA A 28 -18.81 -2.53 -5.87
C ALA A 28 -19.94 -2.39 -4.84
N VAL A 29 -21.20 -2.46 -5.27
CA VAL A 29 -22.37 -2.36 -4.39
C VAL A 29 -23.21 -3.61 -4.46
N LEU A 30 -23.65 -4.11 -3.32
CA LEU A 30 -24.58 -5.24 -3.24
C LEU A 30 -25.98 -4.80 -3.69
N ARG A 31 -26.49 -5.42 -4.76
CA ARG A 31 -27.85 -5.26 -5.31
C ARG A 31 -28.43 -6.64 -5.59
N ASP A 32 -29.60 -6.95 -5.04
CA ASP A 32 -30.30 -8.23 -5.26
C ASP A 32 -29.40 -9.46 -5.07
N GLY A 33 -28.55 -9.43 -4.03
CA GLY A 33 -27.62 -10.52 -3.70
C GLY A 33 -26.37 -10.62 -4.58
N ARG A 34 -26.13 -9.65 -5.48
CA ARG A 34 -24.96 -9.61 -6.37
C ARG A 34 -24.23 -8.28 -6.27
N PHE A 35 -22.92 -8.29 -6.49
CA PHE A 35 -22.14 -7.06 -6.56
C PHE A 35 -22.18 -6.46 -7.97
N VAL A 36 -22.55 -5.18 -8.06
CA VAL A 36 -22.46 -4.38 -9.28
C VAL A 36 -21.21 -3.51 -9.18
N LEU A 37 -20.28 -3.66 -10.12
CA LEU A 37 -19.01 -2.94 -10.15
C LEU A 37 -19.13 -1.64 -10.95
N SER A 38 -18.52 -0.59 -10.43
CA SER A 38 -18.24 0.66 -11.15
C SER A 38 -16.83 0.63 -11.73
N PRO A 39 -16.55 1.33 -12.84
CA PRO A 39 -15.19 1.47 -13.35
C PRO A 39 -14.29 2.17 -12.32
N PRO A 40 -12.98 1.90 -12.30
CA PRO A 40 -12.03 2.62 -11.47
C PRO A 40 -12.11 4.13 -11.68
N ARG A 41 -12.01 4.89 -10.59
CA ARG A 41 -11.96 6.35 -10.60
C ARG A 41 -10.74 6.84 -9.82
N PRO A 42 -10.11 7.95 -10.25
CA PRO A 42 -9.06 8.59 -9.46
C PRO A 42 -9.58 9.00 -8.07
N VAL A 43 -8.71 8.91 -7.06
CA VAL A 43 -8.95 9.52 -5.75
C VAL A 43 -8.34 10.92 -5.75
N GLU A 44 -9.17 11.93 -6.03
CA GLU A 44 -8.74 13.33 -6.15
C GLU A 44 -8.49 14.00 -4.80
N ASP A 45 -9.44 13.86 -3.87
CA ASP A 45 -9.32 14.34 -2.50
C ASP A 45 -9.23 13.17 -1.52
N VAL A 46 -8.01 12.96 -1.02
CA VAL A 46 -7.73 11.93 0.00
C VAL A 46 -8.31 12.30 1.36
N ALA A 47 -8.30 13.58 1.72
CA ALA A 47 -8.78 14.04 3.02
C ALA A 47 -10.30 13.91 3.12
N GLY A 48 -11.00 14.03 1.99
CA GLY A 48 -12.44 13.82 1.87
C GLY A 48 -12.88 12.36 1.67
N LEU A 49 -11.97 11.37 1.67
CA LEU A 49 -12.34 9.97 1.48
C LEU A 49 -12.99 9.40 2.74
N GLU A 50 -14.31 9.28 2.74
CA GLU A 50 -15.07 8.68 3.83
C GLU A 50 -15.50 7.24 3.53
N LEU A 51 -15.27 6.35 4.50
CA LEU A 51 -15.75 4.97 4.46
C LEU A 51 -17.10 4.88 5.17
N ARG A 52 -18.16 4.51 4.45
CA ARG A 52 -19.48 4.32 5.05
C ARG A 52 -19.47 3.12 6.00
N ALA A 53 -20.28 3.17 7.06
CA ALA A 53 -20.45 2.04 7.96
C ALA A 53 -20.88 0.77 7.19
N GLY A 54 -20.20 -0.36 7.45
CA GLY A 54 -20.45 -1.63 6.76
C GLY A 54 -19.78 -1.77 5.39
N THR A 55 -18.96 -0.79 4.99
CA THR A 55 -18.07 -0.91 3.82
C THR A 55 -16.92 -1.86 4.15
N LEU A 56 -16.62 -2.75 3.22
CA LEU A 56 -15.36 -3.49 3.21
C LEU A 56 -14.37 -2.78 2.30
N ALA A 57 -13.36 -2.13 2.88
CA ALA A 57 -12.32 -1.44 2.11
C ALA A 57 -11.03 -2.28 2.08
N ALA A 58 -10.51 -2.51 0.88
CA ALA A 58 -9.20 -3.09 0.64
C ALA A 58 -8.25 -1.97 0.19
N PHE A 59 -7.17 -1.78 0.94
CA PHE A 59 -6.11 -0.83 0.61
C PHE A 59 -4.90 -1.61 0.11
N ASP A 60 -4.43 -1.29 -1.10
CA ASP A 60 -3.14 -1.75 -1.58
C ASP A 60 -2.04 -0.83 -1.02
N CYS A 61 -1.81 -0.94 0.29
CA CYS A 61 -0.68 -0.30 0.93
C CYS A 61 0.36 -1.37 1.31
N PRO A 62 1.66 -1.13 1.10
CA PRO A 62 2.69 -2.03 1.59
C PRO A 62 2.63 -2.08 3.12
N ILE A 63 2.08 -3.16 3.64
CA ILE A 63 2.01 -3.46 5.07
C ILE A 63 3.17 -4.36 5.47
N GLY A 64 4.37 -3.81 5.54
CA GLY A 64 5.54 -4.56 5.96
C GLY A 64 6.66 -4.60 4.93
N VAL A 65 7.67 -5.35 5.32
CA VAL A 65 8.77 -5.85 4.50
C VAL A 65 8.81 -7.37 4.68
N SER A 66 9.51 -8.09 3.80
CA SER A 66 9.69 -9.53 3.98
C SER A 66 10.40 -9.84 5.31
N ARG A 67 10.16 -11.02 5.88
CA ARG A 67 10.83 -11.46 7.12
C ARG A 67 12.36 -11.48 6.95
N ASP A 68 12.82 -11.87 5.77
CA ASP A 68 14.25 -11.95 5.47
C ASP A 68 14.87 -10.55 5.43
N TYR A 69 14.20 -9.60 4.76
CA TYR A 69 14.63 -8.21 4.77
C TYR A 69 14.63 -7.64 6.19
N ALA A 70 13.59 -7.89 6.98
CA ALA A 70 13.52 -7.45 8.38
C ALA A 70 14.68 -8.01 9.21
N ALA A 71 15.03 -9.29 9.03
CA ALA A 71 16.16 -9.90 9.72
C ALA A 71 17.49 -9.26 9.31
N THR A 72 17.73 -9.06 8.01
CA THR A 72 18.94 -8.41 7.50
C THR A 72 19.05 -6.95 7.96
N ALA A 73 17.92 -6.23 8.00
CA ALA A 73 17.83 -4.85 8.43
C ALA A 73 17.72 -4.68 9.96
N GLU A 74 17.74 -5.78 10.73
CA GLU A 74 17.57 -5.81 12.19
C GLU A 74 16.31 -5.07 12.68
N LEU A 75 15.22 -5.19 11.92
CA LEU A 75 13.94 -4.56 12.21
C LEU A 75 13.07 -5.50 13.03
N SER A 76 12.75 -5.10 14.25
CA SER A 76 11.93 -5.89 15.19
C SER A 76 10.45 -5.92 14.81
N SER A 77 9.96 -4.89 14.11
CA SER A 77 8.59 -4.81 13.60
C SER A 77 8.49 -3.75 12.49
N PHE A 78 7.48 -3.87 11.63
CA PHE A 78 7.23 -2.83 10.62
C PHE A 78 6.89 -1.47 11.24
N ARG A 79 6.20 -1.44 12.38
CA ARG A 79 5.92 -0.19 13.11
C ARG A 79 7.22 0.49 13.56
N ALA A 80 8.16 -0.28 14.10
CA ALA A 80 9.47 0.25 14.48
C ALA A 80 10.26 0.72 13.24
N ALA A 81 10.18 -0.02 12.13
CA ALA A 81 10.81 0.35 10.87
C ALA A 81 10.31 1.71 10.33
N LEU A 82 9.00 1.98 10.40
CA LEU A 82 8.40 3.24 9.99
C LEU A 82 8.94 4.47 10.76
N GLN A 83 9.45 4.28 11.98
CA GLN A 83 10.04 5.36 12.76
C GLN A 83 11.48 5.70 12.34
N VAL A 84 12.19 4.77 11.68
CA VAL A 84 13.61 4.93 11.33
C VAL A 84 13.85 5.14 9.85
N PHE A 85 13.00 4.63 8.96
CA PHE A 85 13.16 4.85 7.51
C PHE A 85 13.18 6.32 7.14
N GLY A 86 14.18 6.72 6.35
CA GLY A 86 14.46 8.11 6.00
C GLY A 86 15.28 8.88 7.02
N THR A 87 15.73 8.22 8.10
CA THR A 87 16.54 8.84 9.17
C THR A 87 17.67 7.94 9.62
N GLY A 88 18.71 8.51 10.25
CA GLY A 88 19.83 7.74 10.84
C GLY A 88 20.47 6.76 9.85
N ARG A 89 20.63 5.49 10.27
CA ARG A 89 21.14 4.40 9.41
C ARG A 89 20.35 4.27 8.10
N PHE A 90 19.04 4.50 8.15
CA PHE A 90 18.13 4.40 7.01
C PHE A 90 17.88 5.76 6.34
N GLY A 91 18.79 6.73 6.49
CA GLY A 91 18.65 8.09 5.94
C GLY A 91 18.37 8.12 4.43
N ARG A 92 18.94 7.17 3.69
CA ARG A 92 18.77 7.05 2.24
C ARG A 92 17.75 5.99 1.81
N PHE A 93 16.94 5.50 2.74
CA PHE A 93 16.02 4.40 2.46
C PHE A 93 15.07 4.67 1.30
N TYR A 94 14.59 5.91 1.15
CA TYR A 94 13.67 6.30 0.09
C TYR A 94 14.35 6.77 -1.20
N GLU A 95 15.69 6.71 -1.27
CA GLU A 95 16.45 7.09 -2.44
C GLU A 95 16.62 5.90 -3.38
N LEU A 96 16.45 6.14 -4.69
CA LEU A 96 16.84 5.16 -5.71
C LEU A 96 18.36 5.01 -5.71
N ALA A 97 18.87 3.80 -5.88
CA ALA A 97 20.29 3.52 -6.14
C ALA A 97 20.76 4.18 -7.46
N ASP A 98 22.02 4.58 -7.55
CA ASP A 98 22.56 5.16 -8.80
C ASP A 98 22.94 4.05 -9.78
N CYS A 99 23.54 2.98 -9.26
CA CYS A 99 23.80 1.73 -9.97
C CYS A 99 23.47 0.50 -9.11
N ALA A 100 23.50 -0.69 -9.72
CA ALA A 100 23.18 -1.94 -9.02
C ALA A 100 24.09 -2.22 -7.81
N ALA A 101 25.35 -1.77 -7.86
CA ALA A 101 26.29 -1.94 -6.75
C ALA A 101 25.97 -1.06 -5.53
N ASP A 102 25.15 -0.02 -5.70
CA ASP A 102 24.72 0.86 -4.59
C ASP A 102 23.49 0.31 -3.84
N ILE A 103 22.91 -0.78 -4.32
CA ILE A 103 21.76 -1.42 -3.68
C ILE A 103 22.24 -2.03 -2.37
N ALA A 104 21.66 -1.56 -1.28
CA ALA A 104 22.00 -2.01 0.06
C ALA A 104 20.73 -2.16 0.88
N THR A 105 20.84 -2.77 2.06
CA THR A 105 19.74 -2.86 3.01
C THR A 105 19.18 -1.47 3.33
N GLU A 106 20.04 -0.47 3.51
CA GLU A 106 19.67 0.91 3.84
C GLU A 106 19.24 1.76 2.63
N ARG A 107 19.41 1.26 1.40
CA ARG A 107 19.04 1.92 0.13
C ARG A 107 18.54 0.85 -0.85
N PRO A 108 17.33 0.29 -0.65
CA PRO A 108 16.90 -0.93 -1.33
C PRO A 108 16.27 -0.71 -2.71
N PHE A 109 16.02 0.55 -3.10
CA PHE A 109 15.34 0.83 -4.36
C PHE A 109 16.32 0.81 -5.55
N TYR A 110 15.92 0.11 -6.61
CA TYR A 110 16.73 -0.06 -7.82
C TYR A 110 16.95 1.27 -8.58
N PRO A 111 17.99 1.33 -9.43
CA PRO A 111 18.21 2.47 -10.31
C PRO A 111 17.02 2.73 -11.24
N ALA A 112 16.76 4.02 -11.50
CA ALA A 112 15.63 4.47 -12.32
C ALA A 112 15.68 3.96 -13.77
N ARG A 113 16.87 3.69 -14.27
CA ARG A 113 17.15 3.02 -15.53
C ARG A 113 17.76 1.69 -15.14
N GLY A 114 17.11 0.58 -15.52
CA GLY A 114 17.27 -0.75 -14.91
C GLY A 114 18.70 -1.28 -14.74
N VAL A 115 18.78 -2.41 -14.03
CA VAL A 115 20.03 -3.17 -13.79
C VAL A 115 20.44 -3.95 -15.02
#